data_AF-A0A945ECB2-F1
#
_entry.id   AF-A0A945ECB2-F1
#
_cell.length_a   1.000
_cell.length_b   1.000
_cell.length_c   1.000
_cell.angle_alpha   90.00
_cell.angle_beta   90.00
_cell.angle_gamma   90.00
#
_symmetry.space_group_name_H-M   'P 1'
#
loop_
_entity.id
_entity.type
_entity.pdbx_description
1 polymer ?
#
loop_
_entity_poly.entity_id
_entity_poly.type
_entity_poly.pdbx_seq_one_letter_code
_entity_poly.pdbx_strand_id
1 'polypeptide(L)'
;MKNNELPKNFKELIQTAKSSKNLREIPKEKGTFGQRTADKVTNIAGSWTFIIVLLVIIAGWITLNMVGIWLIWDPWPFIMLNLCLSCIAALQAPVILMSQNRQAERDRLSQRYDYLVDRKTSRDVQELQKQLSSIKYKLDKIDDKIPNTNRKFR
;
A
#
# COMPACT_ATOMS: atom_id res chain seq x y z
N MET A 1 23.00 36.29 -24.66
CA MET A 1 22.13 35.37 -23.90
C MET A 1 22.39 33.96 -24.41
N LYS A 2 23.28 33.18 -23.79
CA LYS A 2 23.65 31.84 -24.29
C LYS A 2 23.40 30.79 -23.21
N ASN A 3 22.32 30.05 -23.44
CA ASN A 3 22.02 28.68 -23.04
C ASN A 3 22.33 28.26 -21.60
N ASN A 4 21.26 28.29 -20.80
CA ASN A 4 21.05 27.54 -19.57
C ASN A 4 20.94 26.03 -19.87
N GLU A 5 22.00 25.42 -20.40
CA GLU A 5 22.06 23.97 -20.50
C GLU A 5 22.50 23.42 -19.14
N LEU A 6 21.53 22.87 -18.41
CA LEU A 6 21.76 22.08 -17.22
C LEU A 6 22.90 21.08 -17.49
N PRO A 7 23.95 21.01 -16.65
CA PRO A 7 25.09 20.14 -16.88
C PRO A 7 24.61 18.70 -17.08
N LYS A 8 25.15 17.98 -18.06
CA LYS A 8 24.67 16.64 -18.50
C LYS A 8 24.43 15.66 -17.33
N ASN A 9 25.25 15.74 -16.28
CA ASN A 9 25.10 14.97 -15.04
C ASN A 9 23.75 15.20 -14.31
N PHE A 10 23.18 16.41 -14.36
CA PHE A 10 21.94 16.73 -13.64
C PHE A 10 20.70 16.09 -14.31
N LYS A 11 20.70 15.95 -15.65
CA LYS A 11 19.65 15.19 -16.34
C LYS A 11 19.68 13.72 -15.97
N GLU A 12 20.87 13.12 -15.83
CA GLU A 12 21.03 11.74 -15.35
C GLU A 12 20.56 11.58 -13.89
N LEU A 13 20.83 12.54 -13.02
CA LEU A 13 20.34 12.52 -11.63
C LEU A 13 18.82 12.58 -11.56
N ILE A 14 18.17 13.45 -12.36
CA ILE A 14 16.71 13.51 -12.44
C ILE A 14 16.16 12.19 -13.00
N GLN A 15 16.81 11.59 -13.99
CA GLN A 15 16.37 10.33 -14.59
C GLN A 15 16.51 9.15 -13.61
N THR A 16 17.59 9.12 -12.83
CA THR A 16 17.81 8.12 -11.77
C THR A 16 16.80 8.29 -10.62
N ALA A 17 16.51 9.52 -10.21
CA ALA A 17 15.48 9.83 -9.21
C ALA A 17 14.06 9.53 -9.71
N LYS A 18 13.79 9.72 -11.00
CA LYS A 18 12.51 9.36 -11.63
C LYS A 18 12.37 7.84 -11.75
N SER A 19 13.47 7.14 -11.99
CA SER A 19 13.52 5.67 -12.01
C SER A 19 13.29 5.07 -10.62
N SER A 20 13.84 5.65 -9.55
CA SER A 20 13.58 5.20 -8.17
C SER A 20 12.11 5.39 -7.75
N LYS A 21 11.43 6.42 -8.26
CA LYS A 21 9.98 6.60 -8.08
C LYS A 21 9.16 5.49 -8.74
N ASN A 22 9.53 5.07 -9.95
CA ASN A 22 8.84 3.99 -10.68
C ASN A 22 9.09 2.61 -10.05
N LEU A 23 10.24 2.41 -9.40
CA LEU A 23 10.54 1.19 -8.66
C LEU A 23 9.50 0.93 -7.56
N ARG A 24 9.06 1.94 -6.81
CA ARG A 24 8.09 1.80 -5.70
C ARG A 24 6.68 1.40 -6.12
N GLU A 25 6.35 1.39 -7.41
CA GLU A 25 5.05 0.91 -7.86
C GLU A 25 5.09 -0.62 -7.92
N ILE A 26 4.55 -1.26 -6.88
CA ILE A 26 4.25 -2.69 -6.91
C ILE A 26 3.38 -2.93 -8.15
N PRO A 27 3.80 -3.79 -9.10
CA PRO A 27 2.96 -4.14 -10.23
C PRO A 27 1.62 -4.64 -9.69
N LYS A 28 0.56 -3.87 -9.92
CA LYS A 28 -0.80 -4.31 -9.57
C LYS A 28 -1.09 -5.50 -10.47
N GLU A 29 -0.86 -6.71 -9.96
CA GLU A 29 -1.34 -7.91 -10.61
C GLU A 29 -2.82 -7.71 -10.90
N LYS A 30 -3.18 -7.82 -12.18
CA LYS A 30 -4.55 -7.68 -12.65
C LYS A 30 -5.31 -8.88 -12.12
N GLY A 31 -5.85 -8.74 -10.91
CA GLY A 31 -6.59 -9.81 -10.26
C GLY A 31 -7.71 -10.31 -11.17
N THR A 32 -7.90 -11.62 -11.17
CA THR A 32 -8.97 -12.30 -11.93
C THR A 32 -10.35 -11.72 -11.59
N PHE A 33 -11.33 -11.92 -12.48
CA PHE A 33 -12.68 -11.35 -12.33
C PHE A 33 -13.28 -11.65 -10.95
N GLY A 34 -13.09 -12.88 -10.43
CA GLY A 34 -13.52 -13.26 -9.08
C GLY A 34 -12.80 -12.54 -7.95
N GLN A 35 -11.51 -12.25 -8.08
CA GLN A 35 -10.75 -11.48 -7.07
C GLN A 35 -11.26 -10.03 -6.99
N ARG A 36 -11.63 -9.43 -8.13
CA ARG A 36 -12.23 -8.09 -8.18
C ARG A 36 -13.61 -8.02 -7.55
N THR A 37 -14.44 -9.05 -7.74
CA THR A 37 -15.76 -9.11 -7.09
C THR A 37 -15.62 -9.32 -5.59
N ALA A 38 -14.71 -10.21 -5.18
CA ALA A 38 -14.40 -10.44 -3.76
C ALA A 38 -13.90 -9.16 -3.07
N ASP A 39 -12.99 -8.40 -3.70
CA ASP A 39 -12.50 -7.12 -3.15
C ASP A 39 -13.62 -6.09 -2.93
N LYS A 40 -14.59 -6.03 -3.84
CA LYS A 40 -15.77 -5.16 -3.68
C LYS A 40 -16.67 -5.63 -2.55
N VAL A 41 -16.93 -6.94 -2.46
CA VAL A 41 -17.77 -7.53 -1.40
C VAL A 41 -17.12 -7.34 -0.03
N THR A 42 -15.80 -7.53 0.09
CA THR A 42 -15.07 -7.30 1.35
C THR A 42 -15.15 -5.84 1.81
N ASN A 43 -15.01 -4.88 0.89
CA ASN A 43 -15.14 -3.46 1.23
C ASN A 43 -16.56 -3.07 1.68
N ILE A 44 -17.59 -3.72 1.12
CA ILE A 44 -18.98 -3.47 1.50
C ILE A 44 -19.30 -4.15 2.85
N ALA A 45 -18.86 -5.40 3.03
CA ALA A 45 -19.11 -6.18 4.25
C ALA A 45 -18.37 -5.62 5.49
N GLY A 46 -17.28 -4.86 5.30
CA GLY A 46 -16.54 -4.22 6.39
C GLY A 46 -17.10 -2.86 6.84
N SER A 47 -18.16 -2.36 6.20
CA SER A 47 -18.73 -1.04 6.52
C SER A 47 -19.80 -1.12 7.62
N TRP A 48 -19.83 -0.12 8.50
CA TRP A 48 -20.89 0.06 9.50
C TRP A 48 -22.30 0.13 8.87
N THR A 49 -22.41 0.61 7.64
CA THR A 49 -23.68 0.68 6.90
C THR A 49 -24.24 -0.71 6.56
N PHE A 50 -23.40 -1.72 6.37
CA PHE A 50 -23.84 -3.09 6.08
C PHE A 50 -24.55 -3.71 7.28
N ILE A 51 -24.01 -3.51 8.48
CA ILE A 51 -24.61 -3.98 9.74
C ILE A 51 -26.00 -3.36 9.93
N ILE A 52 -26.13 -2.06 9.68
CA ILE A 52 -27.41 -1.34 9.82
C ILE A 52 -28.46 -1.87 8.82
N VAL A 53 -28.08 -2.07 7.54
CA VAL A 53 -28.98 -2.62 6.52
C VAL A 53 -29.43 -4.03 6.89
N LEU A 54 -28.53 -4.89 7.36
CA LEU A 54 -28.85 -6.25 7.80
C LEU A 54 -29.87 -6.24 8.95
N LEU A 55 -29.67 -5.37 9.96
CA LEU A 55 -30.60 -5.21 11.07
C LEU A 55 -31.98 -4.74 10.62
N VAL A 56 -32.05 -3.79 9.67
CA VAL A 56 -33.32 -3.31 9.09
C VAL A 56 -34.04 -4.43 8.33
N ILE A 57 -33.31 -5.26 7.57
CA ILE A 57 -33.90 -6.41 6.87
C ILE A 57 -34.46 -7.43 7.86
N ILE A 58 -33.71 -7.74 8.93
CA ILE A 58 -34.17 -8.66 9.99
C ILE A 58 -35.42 -8.10 10.68
N ALA A 59 -35.41 -6.82 11.07
CA ALA A 59 -36.56 -6.16 11.68
C ALA A 59 -37.77 -6.12 10.74
N GLY A 60 -37.55 -5.85 9.46
CA GLY A 60 -38.58 -5.89 8.42
C GLY A 60 -39.17 -7.29 8.24
N TRP A 61 -38.33 -8.34 8.26
CA TRP A 61 -38.77 -9.73 8.17
C TRP A 61 -39.61 -10.17 9.37
N ILE A 62 -39.20 -9.77 10.58
CA ILE A 62 -39.97 -10.01 11.81
C ILE A 62 -41.31 -9.28 11.73
N THR A 63 -41.31 -8.00 11.32
CA THR A 63 -42.53 -7.19 11.20
C THR A 63 -43.49 -7.78 10.16
N LEU A 64 -42.99 -8.21 9.02
CA LEU A 64 -43.79 -8.81 7.95
C LEU A 64 -44.42 -10.15 8.39
N ASN A 65 -43.68 -10.98 9.14
CA ASN A 65 -44.23 -12.20 9.74
C ASN A 65 -45.26 -11.90 10.85
N MET A 66 -45.05 -10.84 11.64
CA MET A 66 -45.96 -10.45 12.73
C MET A 66 -47.30 -9.91 12.23
N VAL A 67 -47.32 -9.18 11.09
CA VAL A 67 -48.56 -8.63 10.51
C VAL A 67 -49.35 -9.72 9.74
N GLY A 68 -48.78 -10.91 9.53
CA GLY A 68 -49.52 -12.08 9.06
C GLY A 68 -50.16 -11.90 7.67
N ILE A 69 -49.57 -11.05 6.82
CA ILE A 69 -50.22 -10.55 5.59
C ILE A 69 -50.51 -11.69 4.57
N TRP A 70 -49.83 -12.84 4.64
CA TRP A 70 -49.88 -13.87 3.57
C TRP A 70 -49.87 -15.35 4.00
N LEU A 71 -50.33 -15.72 5.22
CA LEU A 71 -50.14 -17.01 5.92
C LEU A 71 -48.87 -16.99 6.80
N ILE A 72 -48.96 -17.69 7.94
CA ILE A 72 -47.90 -17.92 8.92
C ILE A 72 -46.75 -18.69 8.24
N TRP A 73 -45.86 -17.95 7.58
CA TRP A 73 -44.73 -18.51 6.84
C TRP A 73 -43.56 -18.90 7.74
N ASP A 74 -43.37 -18.19 8.87
CA ASP A 74 -42.37 -18.53 9.88
C ASP A 74 -42.88 -18.20 11.31
N PRO A 75 -43.61 -19.13 11.97
CA PRO A 75 -44.08 -18.95 13.34
C PRO A 75 -42.90 -18.89 14.34
N TRP A 76 -43.13 -18.23 15.48
CA TRP A 76 -42.16 -18.17 16.57
C TRP A 76 -41.72 -19.59 16.95
N PRO A 77 -40.41 -19.96 16.89
CA PRO A 77 -39.18 -19.17 17.04
C PRO A 77 -38.38 -18.84 15.75
N PHE A 78 -39.03 -18.58 14.61
CA PHE A 78 -38.41 -18.17 13.33
C PHE A 78 -37.31 -19.12 12.81
N ILE A 79 -37.70 -20.36 12.46
CA ILE A 79 -36.75 -21.43 12.11
C ILE A 79 -35.97 -21.11 10.82
N MET A 80 -36.61 -20.47 9.84
CA MET A 80 -35.96 -20.15 8.57
C MET A 80 -34.96 -19.01 8.72
N LEU A 81 -35.32 -17.98 9.50
CA LEU A 81 -34.39 -16.88 9.81
C LEU A 81 -33.18 -17.38 10.59
N ASN A 82 -33.40 -18.25 11.59
CA ASN A 82 -32.31 -18.81 12.39
C ASN A 82 -31.37 -19.70 11.56
N LEU A 83 -31.92 -20.49 10.63
CA LEU A 83 -31.12 -21.30 9.70
C LEU A 83 -30.27 -20.42 8.77
N CYS A 84 -30.86 -19.35 8.22
CA CYS A 84 -30.15 -18.43 7.33
C CYS A 84 -29.01 -17.72 8.07
N LEU A 85 -29.26 -17.18 9.26
CA LEU A 85 -28.24 -16.51 10.08
C LEU A 85 -27.12 -17.47 10.48
N SER A 86 -27.45 -18.72 10.84
CA SER A 86 -26.46 -19.74 11.18
C SER A 86 -25.55 -20.06 9.99
N CYS A 87 -26.10 -20.14 8.78
CA CYS A 87 -25.34 -20.36 7.55
C CYS A 87 -24.40 -19.18 7.24
N ILE A 88 -24.90 -17.95 7.37
CA ILE A 88 -24.08 -16.73 7.18
C ILE A 88 -22.92 -16.70 8.17
N ALA A 89 -23.19 -17.00 9.45
CA ALA A 89 -22.17 -17.04 10.49
C ALA A 89 -21.12 -18.14 10.23
N ALA A 90 -21.55 -19.33 9.79
CA ALA A 90 -20.65 -20.44 9.46
C ALA A 90 -19.68 -20.09 8.32
N LEU A 91 -20.15 -19.35 7.31
CA LEU A 91 -19.33 -18.89 6.18
C LEU A 91 -18.44 -17.69 6.52
N GLN A 92 -18.67 -17.03 7.66
CA GLN A 92 -17.98 -15.81 8.04
C GLN A 92 -16.48 -16.07 8.32
N ALA A 93 -16.15 -17.09 9.11
CA ALA A 93 -14.77 -17.39 9.48
C ALA A 93 -13.88 -17.80 8.27
N PRO A 94 -14.32 -18.66 7.33
CA PRO A 94 -13.55 -18.96 6.12
C PRO A 94 -13.34 -17.76 5.21
N VAL A 95 -14.36 -16.91 5.02
CA VAL A 95 -14.24 -15.70 4.20
C VAL A 95 -13.25 -14.72 4.82
N ILE A 96 -13.33 -14.53 6.14
CA ILE A 96 -12.35 -13.72 6.88
C ILE A 96 -10.95 -14.32 6.71
N LEU A 97 -10.78 -15.63 6.91
CA LEU A 97 -9.50 -16.32 6.77
C LEU A 97 -8.92 -16.21 5.36
N MET A 98 -9.73 -16.35 4.31
CA MET A 98 -9.31 -16.16 2.92
C MET A 98 -8.90 -14.70 2.66
N SER A 99 -9.65 -13.73 3.19
CA SER A 99 -9.31 -12.31 3.06
C SER A 99 -8.02 -11.95 3.80
N GLN A 100 -7.77 -12.57 4.96
CA GLN A 100 -6.57 -12.41 5.76
C GLN A 100 -5.37 -13.06 5.08
N ASN A 101 -5.49 -14.29 4.57
CA ASN A 101 -4.42 -14.98 3.86
C ASN A 101 -3.95 -14.18 2.64
N ARG A 102 -4.89 -13.56 1.91
CA ARG A 102 -4.59 -12.68 0.77
C ARG A 102 -3.93 -11.37 1.18
N GLN A 103 -4.34 -10.75 2.30
CA GLN A 103 -3.67 -9.56 2.83
C GLN A 103 -2.24 -9.89 3.28
N ALA A 104 -2.05 -10.99 4.00
CA ALA A 104 -0.75 -11.45 4.46
C ALA A 104 0.23 -11.73 3.31
N GLU A 105 -0.24 -12.27 2.19
CA GLU A 105 0.58 -12.48 0.99
C GLU A 105 1.03 -11.14 0.35
N ARG A 106 0.11 -10.17 0.22
CA ARG A 106 0.43 -8.82 -0.27
C ARG A 106 1.40 -8.09 0.66
N ASP A 107 1.21 -8.23 1.97
CA ASP A 107 2.08 -7.63 2.98
C ASP A 107 3.48 -8.24 2.93
N ARG A 108 3.58 -9.56 2.79
CA ARG A 108 4.87 -10.26 2.66
C ARG A 108 5.64 -9.82 1.41
N LEU A 109 4.95 -9.66 0.28
CA LEU A 109 5.55 -9.15 -0.96
C LEU A 109 6.02 -7.70 -0.79
N SER A 110 5.19 -6.85 -0.20
CA SER A 110 5.53 -5.44 0.08
C SER A 110 6.75 -5.33 1.00
N GLN A 111 6.80 -6.12 2.08
CA GLN A 111 7.94 -6.16 3.00
C GLN A 111 9.24 -6.60 2.33
N ARG A 112 9.18 -7.63 1.47
CA ARG A 112 10.36 -8.06 0.69
C ARG A 112 10.85 -6.96 -0.24
N TYR A 113 9.91 -6.27 -0.89
CA TYR A 113 10.23 -5.18 -1.79
C TYR A 113 10.90 -4.01 -1.05
N ASP A 114 10.30 -3.57 0.07
CA ASP A 114 10.84 -2.51 0.92
C ASP A 114 12.24 -2.84 1.43
N TYR A 115 12.47 -4.09 1.85
CA TYR A 115 13.80 -4.56 2.25
C TYR A 115 14.83 -4.44 1.13
N LEU A 116 14.48 -4.80 -0.10
CA LEU A 116 15.39 -4.69 -1.25
C LEU A 116 15.70 -3.23 -1.60
N VAL A 117 14.70 -2.36 -1.56
CA VAL A 117 14.86 -0.91 -1.78
C VAL A 117 15.75 -0.29 -0.71
N ASP A 118 15.54 -0.64 0.55
CA ASP A 118 16.33 -0.11 1.66
C ASP A 118 17.80 -0.54 1.56
N ARG A 119 18.06 -1.81 1.23
CA ARG A 119 19.42 -2.30 0.95
C ARG A 119 20.07 -1.58 -0.22
N LYS A 120 19.34 -1.33 -1.30
CA LYS A 120 19.86 -0.60 -2.47
C LYS A 120 20.19 0.84 -2.09
N THR A 121 19.26 1.52 -1.42
CA THR A 121 19.43 2.90 -0.94
C THR A 121 20.64 3.02 -0.04
N SER A 122 20.82 2.07 0.89
CA SER A 122 21.98 2.02 1.78
C SER A 122 23.30 1.92 1.00
N ARG A 123 23.36 1.09 -0.06
CA ARG A 123 24.56 0.99 -0.91
C ARG A 123 24.81 2.28 -1.69
N ASP A 124 23.77 2.86 -2.27
CA ASP A 124 23.88 4.10 -3.03
C ASP A 124 24.38 5.25 -2.13
N VAL A 125 23.93 5.33 -0.87
CA VAL A 125 24.43 6.29 0.11
C VAL A 125 25.91 6.06 0.45
N GLN A 126 26.34 4.80 0.64
CA GLN A 126 27.75 4.49 0.90
C GLN A 126 28.64 4.88 -0.28
N GLU A 127 28.17 4.66 -1.51
CA GLU A 127 28.89 5.04 -2.72
C GLU A 127 29.01 6.57 -2.84
N LEU A 128 27.93 7.31 -2.57
CA LEU A 128 27.96 8.77 -2.51
C LEU A 128 28.94 9.28 -1.44
N GLN A 129 28.99 8.65 -0.26
CA GLN A 129 29.95 9.01 0.79
C GLN A 129 31.41 8.79 0.35
N LYS A 130 31.70 7.71 -0.38
CA LYS A 130 33.04 7.46 -0.95
C LYS A 130 33.41 8.53 -1.98
N GLN A 131 32.49 8.88 -2.87
CA GLN A 131 32.71 9.93 -3.87
C GLN A 131 32.94 11.30 -3.21
N LEU A 132 32.13 11.67 -2.20
CA LEU A 132 32.33 12.90 -1.42
C LEU A 132 33.68 12.92 -0.72
N SER A 133 34.09 11.81 -0.13
CA SER A 133 35.41 11.68 0.54
C SER A 133 36.55 11.82 -0.47
N SER A 134 36.42 11.24 -1.67
CA SER A 134 37.40 11.38 -2.76
C SER A 134 37.50 12.83 -3.24
N ILE A 135 36.37 13.53 -3.40
CA ILE A 135 36.34 14.94 -3.76
C ILE A 135 37.00 15.78 -2.66
N LYS A 136 36.66 15.54 -1.38
CA LYS A 136 37.26 16.23 -0.24
C LYS A 136 38.78 16.05 -0.22
N TYR A 137 39.28 14.83 -0.42
CA TYR A 137 40.72 14.56 -0.50
C TYR A 137 41.40 15.30 -1.65
N LYS A 138 40.77 15.38 -2.82
CA LYS A 138 41.30 16.15 -3.96
C LYS A 138 41.34 17.65 -3.66
N LEU A 139 40.32 18.19 -3.00
CA LEU A 139 40.27 19.60 -2.60
C LEU A 139 41.35 19.94 -1.57
N ASP A 140 41.53 19.10 -0.55
CA ASP A 140 42.57 19.24 0.48
C ASP A 140 43.97 19.28 -0.14
N LYS A 141 44.23 18.38 -1.10
CA LYS A 141 45.49 18.34 -1.85
C LYS A 141 45.70 19.56 -2.75
N ILE A 142 44.63 20.18 -3.25
CA ILE A 142 44.71 21.43 -4.02
C ILE A 142 45.01 22.60 -3.08
N ASP A 143 44.35 22.67 -1.93
CA ASP A 143 44.57 23.70 -0.90
C ASP A 143 46.02 23.70 -0.40
N ASP A 144 46.57 22.52 -0.08
CA ASP A 144 47.98 22.33 0.28
C ASP A 144 48.96 22.80 -0.83
N LYS A 145 48.53 22.74 -2.10
CA LYS A 145 49.32 23.17 -3.25
C LYS A 145 49.19 24.65 -3.58
N ILE A 146 48.29 25.39 -2.93
CA ILE A 146 48.21 26.84 -3.07
C ILE A 146 49.16 27.46 -2.03
N PRO A 147 50.37 27.91 -2.40
CA PRO A 147 51.22 28.64 -1.48
C PRO A 147 50.47 29.88 -1.00
N ASN A 148 50.47 30.10 0.32
CA ASN A 148 49.90 31.28 0.98
C ASN A 148 50.48 32.57 0.35
N THR A 149 49.81 33.06 -0.69
CA THR A 149 50.17 34.28 -1.43
C THR A 149 49.52 35.51 -0.79
N ASN A 150 48.96 35.39 0.42
CA ASN A 150 48.27 36.48 1.10
C ASN A 150 48.97 36.98 2.38
N ARG A 151 50.31 36.82 2.48
CA ARG A 151 51.13 37.46 3.53
C ARG A 151 51.99 38.64 3.05
N LYS A 152 51.85 39.11 1.81
CA LYS A 152 52.73 40.17 1.26
C LYS A 152 52.11 41.58 1.19
N PHE A 153 50.93 41.78 1.78
CA PHE A 153 50.30 43.11 1.87
C PHE A 153 49.83 43.39 3.29
N ARG A 154 50.77 43.57 4.22
CA ARG A 154 50.56 44.38 5.43
C ARG A 154 51.88 44.95 5.92
#